data_AF-X0U3T4-F1
#
_entry.id   AF-X0U3T4-F1
#
_cell.length_a   1.000
_cell.length_b   1.000
_cell.length_c   1.000
_cell.angle_alpha   90.00
_cell.angle_beta   90.00
_cell.angle_gamma   90.00
#
_symmetry.space_group_name_H-M   'P 1'
#
loop_
_entity.id
_entity.type
_entity.pdbx_description
1 polymer ?
#
loop_
_entity_poly.entity_id
_entity_poly.type
_entity_poly.pdbx_seq_one_letter_code
_entity_poly.pdbx_strand_id
1 'polypeptide(L)'
;RKLFDPKLLAKFFKIIGVWPIGTIVSLSNRSIAFVREANERDIFRPIVEVISPKNMKGTIDLLKNKNISIKKSLNPFAEGKKYLDMLEAATP
;
A
#
# COMPACT_ATOMS: atom_id res chain seq x y z
N ARG A 1 -32.21 8.05 5.31
CA ARG A 1 -30.77 7.89 4.99
C ARG A 1 -29.94 8.22 6.23
N LYS A 2 -29.58 7.21 7.04
CA LYS A 2 -28.56 7.26 8.11
C LYS A 2 -27.94 5.87 8.19
N LEU A 3 -27.12 5.50 7.20
CA LEU A 3 -26.40 4.21 7.15
C LEU A 3 -24.90 4.38 7.45
N PHE A 4 -24.49 5.56 7.92
CA PHE A 4 -23.10 5.87 8.24
C PHE A 4 -22.91 5.86 9.75
N ASP A 5 -22.28 4.81 10.27
CA ASP A 5 -21.78 4.76 11.64
C ASP A 5 -20.25 4.99 11.62
N PRO A 6 -19.77 6.15 12.11
CA PRO A 6 -18.34 6.45 12.18
C PRO A 6 -17.54 5.42 12.99
N LYS A 7 -18.15 4.78 14.00
CA LYS A 7 -17.48 3.76 14.83
C LYS A 7 -17.31 2.47 14.05
N LEU A 8 -18.29 2.09 13.24
CA LEU A 8 -18.18 0.94 12.35
C LEU A 8 -17.10 1.17 11.28
N LEU A 9 -17.04 2.38 10.72
CA LEU A 9 -16.00 2.75 9.77
C LEU A 9 -14.59 2.71 10.39
N ALA A 10 -14.44 3.21 11.61
CA ALA A 10 -13.17 3.13 12.34
C ALA A 10 -12.73 1.68 12.60
N LYS A 11 -13.67 0.80 12.97
CA LYS A 11 -13.40 -0.64 13.12
C LYS A 11 -13.06 -1.30 11.78
N PHE A 12 -13.72 -0.92 10.69
CA PHE A 12 -13.41 -1.41 9.35
C PHE A 12 -11.97 -1.08 8.96
N PHE A 13 -11.53 0.17 9.14
CA PHE A 13 -10.14 0.54 8.88
C PHE A 13 -9.14 -0.15 9.82
N LYS A 14 -9.54 -0.48 11.04
CA LYS A 14 -8.71 -1.25 11.97
C LYS A 14 -8.51 -2.71 11.52
N ILE A 15 -9.53 -3.31 10.89
CA ILE A 15 -9.51 -4.72 10.46
C ILE A 15 -8.89 -4.88 9.06
N ILE A 16 -9.29 -4.04 8.11
CA ILE A 16 -8.85 -4.14 6.70
C ILE A 16 -7.56 -3.33 6.45
N GLY A 17 -7.26 -2.35 7.31
CA GLY A 17 -6.26 -1.34 7.03
C GLY A 17 -6.77 -0.33 6.00
N VAL A 18 -6.10 0.82 5.90
CA VAL A 18 -6.30 1.75 4.77
C VAL A 18 -5.65 1.19 3.50
N TRP A 19 -4.61 0.37 3.68
CA TRP A 19 -3.80 -0.20 2.61
C TRP A 19 -3.74 -1.73 2.77
N PRO A 20 -4.65 -2.48 2.14
CA PRO A 20 -4.61 -3.93 2.15
C PRO A 20 -3.34 -4.49 1.51
N ILE A 21 -2.92 -5.67 1.94
CA ILE A 21 -1.81 -6.42 1.33
C ILE A 21 -2.11 -6.66 -0.15
N GLY A 22 -1.09 -6.52 -1.00
CA GLY A 22 -1.21 -6.64 -2.46
C GLY A 22 -1.66 -5.36 -3.17
N THR A 23 -2.04 -4.31 -2.44
CA THR A 23 -2.37 -3.03 -3.06
C THR A 23 -1.15 -2.42 -3.74
N ILE A 24 -1.32 -2.01 -5.00
CA ILE A 24 -0.31 -1.24 -5.74
C ILE A 24 -0.41 0.22 -5.31
N VAL A 25 0.70 0.79 -4.84
CA VAL A 25 0.74 2.17 -4.34
C VAL A 25 1.84 2.97 -5.02
N SER A 26 1.57 4.25 -5.23
CA SER A 26 2.57 5.24 -5.62
C SER A 26 3.07 5.98 -4.39
N LEU A 27 4.39 6.03 -4.24
CA LEU A 27 5.08 6.67 -3.14
C LEU A 27 5.44 8.13 -3.46
N SER A 28 5.73 8.91 -2.41
CA SER A 28 6.01 10.35 -2.52
C SER A 28 7.25 10.70 -3.35
N ASN A 29 8.20 9.77 -3.42
CA ASN A 29 9.43 9.82 -4.23
C ASN A 29 9.22 9.31 -5.68
N ARG A 30 7.96 9.16 -6.13
CA ARG A 30 7.57 8.65 -7.47
C ARG A 30 7.87 7.17 -7.72
N SER A 31 8.33 6.41 -6.72
CA SER A 31 8.46 4.96 -6.87
C SER A 31 7.10 4.27 -6.74
N ILE A 32 6.99 3.08 -7.32
CA ILE A 32 5.81 2.21 -7.20
C ILE A 32 6.17 1.02 -6.33
N ALA A 33 5.26 0.69 -5.43
CA ALA A 33 5.44 -0.38 -4.46
C ALA A 33 4.18 -1.21 -4.27
N PHE A 34 4.35 -2.43 -3.77
CA PHE A 34 3.28 -3.26 -3.24
C PHE A 34 3.23 -3.15 -1.73
N VAL A 35 2.02 -3.16 -1.18
CA VAL A 35 1.85 -3.33 0.27
C VAL A 35 2.09 -4.79 0.62
N ARG A 36 3.07 -5.05 1.50
CA ARG A 36 3.38 -6.40 1.98
C ARG A 36 2.78 -6.68 3.35
N GLU A 37 2.74 -5.68 4.20
CA GLU A 37 2.21 -5.81 5.56
C GLU A 37 1.51 -4.52 5.97
N ALA A 38 0.30 -4.63 6.48
CA ALA A 38 -0.39 -3.51 7.12
C ALA A 38 0.22 -3.24 8.50
N ASN A 39 0.26 -1.98 8.92
CA ASN A 39 0.79 -1.63 10.23
C ASN A 39 -0.35 -1.30 11.19
N GLU A 40 -0.46 -2.06 12.28
CA GLU A 40 -1.53 -1.90 13.27
C GLU A 40 -1.40 -0.63 14.12
N ARG A 41 -0.17 -0.09 14.25
CA ARG A 41 0.10 1.12 15.04
C ARG A 41 -0.22 2.38 14.25
N ASP A 42 0.07 2.37 12.96
CA ASP A 42 -0.24 3.47 12.04
C ASP A 42 -0.64 2.91 10.68
N ILE A 43 -1.96 2.90 10.43
CA ILE A 43 -2.58 2.37 9.22
C ILE A 43 -2.10 3.06 7.92
N PHE A 44 -1.47 4.24 8.01
CA PHE A 44 -0.91 4.96 6.88
C PHE A 44 0.57 4.66 6.63
N ARG A 45 1.20 3.86 7.50
CA ARG A 45 2.63 3.51 7.45
C ARG A 45 2.84 1.99 7.35
N PRO A 46 2.29 1.32 6.32
CA PRO A 46 2.55 -0.10 6.08
C PRO A 46 3.99 -0.37 5.66
N ILE A 47 4.36 -1.64 5.66
CA ILE A 47 5.60 -2.10 5.03
C ILE A 47 5.30 -2.33 3.54
N VAL A 48 6.11 -1.71 2.69
CA VAL A 48 5.94 -1.73 1.24
C VAL A 48 7.18 -2.27 0.54
N GLU A 49 7.00 -3.02 -0.54
CA GLU A 49 8.10 -3.47 -1.39
C GLU A 49 8.12 -2.66 -2.69
N VAL A 50 9.21 -1.93 -2.91
CA VAL A 50 9.38 -1.12 -4.12
C VAL A 50 9.71 -2.04 -5.29
N ILE A 51 8.96 -1.88 -6.38
CA ILE A 51 9.10 -2.66 -7.61
C ILE A 51 9.57 -1.81 -8.80
N SER A 52 9.37 -0.51 -8.73
CA SER A 52 9.77 0.43 -9.79
C SER A 52 10.23 1.75 -9.18
N PRO A 53 11.36 2.33 -9.64
CA PRO A 53 12.26 1.82 -10.68
C PRO A 53 13.13 0.64 -10.23
N LYS A 54 13.64 -0.18 -11.17
CA LYS A 54 14.38 -1.44 -10.88
C LYS A 54 15.60 -1.27 -9.97
N ASN A 55 16.22 -0.10 -9.97
CA ASN A 55 17.39 0.23 -9.14
C ASN A 55 17.06 0.51 -7.67
N MET A 56 15.77 0.66 -7.33
CA MET A 56 15.30 0.90 -5.96
C MET A 56 14.47 -0.27 -5.42
N LYS A 57 14.68 -1.48 -5.94
CA LYS A 57 13.99 -2.67 -5.42
C LYS A 57 14.36 -2.92 -3.97
N GLY A 58 13.36 -3.20 -3.14
CA GLY A 58 13.55 -3.54 -1.73
C GLY A 58 12.35 -3.23 -0.86
N THR A 59 12.35 -3.81 0.33
CA THR A 59 11.32 -3.61 1.34
C THR A 59 11.63 -2.36 2.17
N ILE A 60 10.65 -1.47 2.27
CA ILE A 60 10.72 -0.22 3.04
C ILE A 60 9.64 -0.27 4.12
N ASP A 61 10.08 -0.13 5.36
CA ASP A 61 9.20 0.15 6.49
C ASP A 61 8.92 1.66 6.54
N LEU A 62 7.69 2.06 6.18
CA LEU A 62 7.28 3.47 6.15
C LEU A 62 7.14 4.07 7.55
N LEU A 63 7.01 3.25 8.59
CA LEU A 63 6.97 3.73 9.98
C LEU A 63 8.36 4.21 10.42
N LYS A 64 9.41 3.48 10.01
CA LYS A 64 10.81 3.88 10.25
C LYS A 64 11.25 5.02 9.34
N ASN A 65 10.87 4.97 8.06
CA ASN A 65 11.25 5.99 7.07
C ASN A 65 10.16 7.05 6.89
N LYS A 66 10.27 8.14 7.66
CA LYS A 66 9.27 9.22 7.64
C LYS A 66 9.28 10.09 6.38
N ASN A 67 10.37 10.06 5.60
CA ASN A 67 10.54 10.88 4.40
C ASN A 67 9.73 10.38 3.21
N ILE A 68 9.30 9.11 3.25
CA ILE A 68 8.51 8.49 2.19
C ILE A 68 7.12 8.22 2.73
N SER A 69 6.09 8.48 1.91
CA SER A 69 4.69 8.19 2.23
C SER A 69 3.94 7.70 1.00
N ILE A 70 2.82 7.03 1.23
CA ILE A 70 1.91 6.63 0.15
C ILE A 70 1.13 7.86 -0.31
N LYS A 71 1.17 8.16 -1.61
CA LYS A 71 0.38 9.24 -2.22
C LYS A 71 -0.98 8.76 -2.69
N LYS A 72 -1.04 7.59 -3.33
CA LYS A 72 -2.29 7.01 -3.86
C LYS A 72 -2.13 5.53 -4.15
N SER A 73 -3.25 4.81 -4.15
CA SER A 73 -3.34 3.50 -4.80
C SER A 73 -3.37 3.66 -6.32
N LEU A 74 -2.91 2.62 -7.01
CA LEU A 74 -3.02 2.47 -8.45
C LEU A 74 -4.07 1.40 -8.77
N ASN A 75 -4.94 1.67 -9.74
CA ASN A 75 -5.94 0.73 -10.20
C ASN A 75 -5.29 -0.46 -10.95
N PRO A 76 -5.42 -1.71 -10.48
CA PRO A 76 -4.84 -2.89 -11.13
C PRO A 76 -5.32 -3.11 -12.57
N PHE A 77 -6.52 -2.63 -12.91
CA PHE A 77 -7.10 -2.78 -14.25
C PHE A 77 -6.75 -1.61 -15.20
N ALA A 78 -6.07 -0.57 -14.70
CA ALA A 78 -5.64 0.59 -15.47
C ALA A 78 -4.14 0.85 -15.25
N GLU A 79 -3.76 1.91 -14.53
CA GLU A 79 -2.36 2.33 -14.39
C GLU A 79 -1.47 1.33 -13.62
N GLY A 80 -2.08 0.46 -12.82
CA GLY A 80 -1.44 -0.64 -12.09
C GLY A 80 -1.20 -1.90 -12.93
N LYS A 81 -1.87 -2.06 -14.09
CA LYS A 81 -1.86 -3.30 -14.88
C LYS A 81 -0.45 -3.79 -15.22
N LYS A 82 0.43 -2.86 -15.61
CA LYS A 82 1.83 -3.14 -15.96
C LYS A 82 2.71 -3.65 -14.82
N TYR A 83 2.21 -3.59 -13.59
CA TYR A 83 2.90 -4.07 -12.41
C TYR A 83 2.33 -5.40 -11.91
N LEU A 84 1.18 -5.86 -12.41
CA LEU A 84 0.49 -7.04 -11.90
C LEU A 84 1.36 -8.30 -12.04
N ASP A 85 2.02 -8.49 -13.18
CA ASP A 85 2.94 -9.60 -13.41
C ASP A 85 4.10 -9.63 -12.40
N MET A 86 4.46 -8.47 -11.84
CA MET A 86 5.50 -8.37 -10.81
C MET A 86 4.99 -8.68 -9.40
N LEU A 87 3.67 -8.66 -9.19
CA LEU A 87 3.04 -9.09 -7.93
C LEU A 87 3.08 -10.60 -7.82
N GLU A 88 2.62 -11.28 -8.88
CA GLU A 88 2.52 -12.75 -8.94
C GLU A 88 3.89 -13.42 -8.80
N ALA A 89 4.92 -12.84 -9.44
CA ALA A 89 6.30 -13.31 -9.33
C ALA A 89 6.92 -13.13 -7.93
N ALA A 90 6.28 -12.35 -7.06
CA ALA A 90 6.80 -11.99 -5.74
C ALA A 90 5.89 -12.49 -4.60
N THR A 91 4.94 -13.37 -4.91
CA THR A 91 4.23 -14.25 -3.96
C THR A 91 4.82 -15.67 -4.10
N PRO A 92 5.40 -16.26 -3.04
CA PRO A 92 5.88 -17.64 -3.08
C PRO A 92 4.75 -18.67 -3.22
#